data_AF-A0A168KSR7-F1
#
_entry.id   AF-A0A168KSR7-F1
#
_cell.length_a   1.000
_cell.length_b   1.000
_cell.length_c   1.000
_cell.angle_alpha   90.00
_cell.angle_beta   90.00
_cell.angle_gamma   90.00
#
_symmetry.space_group_name_H-M   'P 1'
#
loop_
_entity.id
_entity.type
_entity.pdbx_description
1 polymer ?
#
loop_
_entity_poly.entity_id
_entity_poly.type
_entity_poly.pdbx_seq_one_letter_code
_entity_poly.pdbx_strand_id
1 'polypeptide(L)'
;MRSTDYFNRTIEVLRRLETYGYQVAYYILKDENLAIDATKTALLALVQEENLNNMPMSVQRDLMKKVIIKQSMVLKYEVLSA
;
A
#
# COMPACT_ATOMS: atom_id res chain seq x y z
N MET A 1 24.00 4.83 -2.79
CA MET A 1 23.33 3.57 -3.18
C MET A 1 22.92 2.85 -1.90
N ARG A 2 21.63 2.54 -1.70
CA ARG A 2 21.18 1.83 -0.47
C ARG A 2 21.68 0.37 -0.52
N SER A 3 22.01 -0.21 0.64
CA SER A 3 22.54 -1.58 0.71
C SER A 3 21.48 -2.63 0.37
N THR A 4 21.91 -3.81 -0.06
CA THR A 4 21.02 -4.97 -0.28
C THR A 4 20.17 -5.27 0.96
N ASP A 5 20.75 -5.13 2.16
CA ASP A 5 20.05 -5.33 3.42
C ASP A 5 18.91 -4.33 3.64
N TYR A 6 19.10 -3.07 3.23
CA TYR A 6 18.06 -2.07 3.28
C TYR A 6 16.87 -2.47 2.40
N PHE A 7 17.15 -2.92 1.17
CA PHE A 7 16.10 -3.35 0.24
C PHE A 7 15.36 -4.58 0.76
N ASN A 8 16.07 -5.59 1.27
CA ASN A 8 15.46 -6.78 1.85
C ASN A 8 14.54 -6.43 3.03
N ARG A 9 14.98 -5.56 3.95
CA ARG A 9 14.14 -5.09 5.06
C ARG A 9 12.91 -4.32 4.59
N THR A 10 13.05 -3.54 3.51
CA THR A 10 11.93 -2.79 2.92
C THR A 10 10.90 -3.75 2.30
N ILE A 11 11.36 -4.77 1.57
CA ILE A 11 10.50 -5.82 1.00
C ILE A 11 9.70 -6.53 2.11
N GLU A 12 10.34 -6.87 3.24
CA GLU A 12 9.67 -7.50 4.38
C GLU A 12 8.63 -6.60 5.04
N VAL A 13 8.83 -5.28 5.04
CA VAL A 13 7.78 -4.33 5.46
C VAL A 13 6.63 -4.32 4.46
N LEU A 14 6.91 -4.22 3.17
CA LEU A 14 5.89 -4.17 2.12
C LEU A 14 5.03 -5.44 2.11
N ARG A 15 5.63 -6.63 2.23
CA ARG A 15 4.90 -7.92 2.34
C ARG A 15 3.93 -7.95 3.52
N ARG A 16 4.34 -7.42 4.68
CA ARG A 16 3.46 -7.34 5.85
C ARG A 16 2.30 -6.34 5.65
N LEU A 17 2.54 -5.26 4.91
CA LEU A 17 1.52 -4.25 4.61
C LEU A 17 0.58 -4.69 3.48
N GLU A 18 1.01 -5.58 2.59
CA GLU A 18 0.24 -6.08 1.45
C GLU A 18 -1.12 -6.65 1.87
N THR A 19 -1.13 -7.62 2.81
CA THR A 19 -2.37 -8.23 3.29
C THR A 19 -3.31 -7.21 3.93
N TYR A 20 -2.76 -6.30 4.74
CA TYR A 20 -3.55 -5.24 5.37
C TYR A 20 -4.14 -4.29 4.34
N GLY A 21 -3.35 -3.87 3.36
CA GLY A 21 -3.77 -3.04 2.24
C GLY A 21 -4.90 -3.66 1.44
N TYR A 22 -4.69 -4.90 1.02
CA TYR A 22 -5.67 -5.66 0.26
C TYR A 22 -7.00 -5.76 0.99
N GLN A 23 -7.00 -6.10 2.29
CA GLN A 23 -8.22 -6.19 3.08
C GLN A 23 -8.97 -4.86 3.15
N VAL A 24 -8.27 -3.74 3.34
CA VAL A 24 -8.88 -2.41 3.37
C VAL A 24 -9.43 -2.05 2.00
N ALA A 25 -8.67 -2.26 0.93
CA ALA A 25 -9.09 -1.96 -0.43
C ALA A 25 -10.31 -2.79 -0.84
N TYR A 26 -10.29 -4.10 -0.57
CA TYR A 26 -11.41 -5.00 -0.84
C TYR A 26 -12.65 -4.61 -0.04
N TYR A 27 -12.49 -4.19 1.22
CA TYR A 27 -13.61 -3.71 2.01
C TYR A 27 -14.29 -2.48 1.37
N ILE A 28 -13.52 -1.58 0.75
CA ILE A 28 -13.99 -0.34 0.14
C ILE A 28 -14.58 -0.57 -1.26
N LEU A 29 -13.89 -1.36 -2.08
CA LEU A 29 -14.15 -1.54 -3.51
C LEU A 29 -15.11 -2.69 -3.79
N LYS A 30 -15.14 -3.72 -2.92
CA LYS A 30 -15.92 -4.95 -3.09
C LYS A 30 -15.63 -5.69 -4.41
N ASP A 31 -14.46 -5.46 -4.98
CA ASP A 31 -13.97 -6.07 -6.22
C ASP A 31 -12.51 -6.50 -6.01
N GLU A 32 -12.19 -7.76 -6.33
CA GLU A 32 -10.86 -8.33 -6.10
C GLU A 32 -9.80 -7.71 -7.00
N ASN A 33 -10.11 -7.47 -8.29
CA ASN A 33 -9.16 -6.93 -9.25
C ASN A 33 -8.81 -5.48 -8.88
N LEU A 34 -9.82 -4.66 -8.58
CA LEU A 34 -9.60 -3.28 -8.15
C LEU A 34 -8.86 -3.22 -6.81
N ALA A 35 -9.13 -4.15 -5.88
CA ALA A 35 -8.41 -4.22 -4.62
C ALA A 35 -6.93 -4.59 -4.80
N ILE A 36 -6.63 -5.52 -5.70
CA ILE A 36 -5.26 -5.88 -6.08
C ILE A 36 -4.55 -4.65 -6.68
N ASP A 37 -5.19 -3.94 -7.59
CA ASP A 37 -4.59 -2.80 -8.28
C ASP A 37 -4.35 -1.61 -7.33
N ALA A 38 -5.30 -1.32 -6.44
CA ALA A 38 -5.14 -0.35 -5.36
C ALA A 38 -3.94 -0.71 -4.47
N THR A 39 -3.82 -1.99 -4.11
CA THR A 39 -2.76 -2.48 -3.22
C THR A 39 -1.39 -2.39 -3.86
N LYS A 40 -1.25 -2.83 -5.12
CA LYS A 40 0.00 -2.68 -5.89
C LYS A 40 0.43 -1.22 -5.97
N THR A 41 -0.50 -0.34 -6.32
CA THR A 41 -0.23 1.10 -6.45
C THR A 41 0.18 1.71 -5.10
N ALA A 42 -0.47 1.30 -4.01
CA ALA A 42 -0.12 1.75 -2.67
C ALA A 42 1.26 1.29 -2.20
N LEU A 43 1.63 0.03 -2.48
CA LEU A 43 2.96 -0.50 -2.16
C LEU A 43 4.07 0.20 -2.96
N LEU A 44 3.81 0.50 -4.24
CA LEU A 44 4.73 1.28 -5.08
C LEU A 44 4.87 2.73 -4.61
N ALA A 45 3.85 3.33 -4.01
CA ALA A 45 3.98 4.63 -3.38
C ALA A 45 4.79 4.54 -2.07
N LEU A 46 4.54 3.53 -1.24
CA LEU A 46 5.25 3.35 0.02
C LEU A 46 6.74 3.07 -0.13
N VAL A 47 7.18 2.39 -1.19
CA VAL A 47 8.62 2.13 -1.41
C VAL A 47 9.40 3.43 -1.66
N GLN A 48 8.74 4.50 -2.08
CA GLN A 48 9.34 5.82 -2.26
C GLN A 48 9.50 6.58 -0.94
N GLU A 49 8.84 6.15 0.14
CA GLU A 49 9.00 6.75 1.46
C GLU A 49 10.41 6.47 2.00
N GLU A 50 11.12 7.55 2.34
CA GLU A 50 12.45 7.43 2.89
C GLU A 50 12.41 6.74 4.25
N ASN A 51 13.31 5.78 4.46
CA ASN A 51 13.47 5.08 5.73
C ASN A 51 12.21 4.33 6.20
N LEU A 52 11.31 3.93 5.27
CA LEU A 52 10.11 3.15 5.60
C LEU A 52 10.41 2.01 6.58
N ASN A 53 11.50 1.27 6.35
CA ASN A 53 11.90 0.13 7.18
C ASN A 53 12.45 0.48 8.58
N ASN A 54 12.81 1.74 8.82
CA ASN A 54 13.26 2.23 10.12
C ASN A 54 12.11 2.85 10.93
N MET A 55 10.96 3.09 10.30
CA MET A 55 9.79 3.62 11.00
C MET A 55 9.17 2.56 11.94
N PRO A 56 8.55 2.98 13.06
CA PRO A 56 7.73 2.08 13.86
C PRO A 56 6.62 1.44 13.02
N MET A 57 6.26 0.20 13.35
CA MET A 57 5.21 -0.55 12.63
C MET A 57 3.86 0.19 12.62
N SER A 58 3.54 0.93 13.68
CA SER A 58 2.33 1.78 13.73
C SER A 58 2.35 2.86 12.66
N VAL A 59 3.47 3.54 12.49
CA VAL A 59 3.66 4.59 11.47
C VAL A 59 3.60 3.99 10.06
N GLN A 60 4.22 2.84 9.83
CA GLN A 60 4.13 2.11 8.56
C GLN A 60 2.67 1.77 8.21
N ARG A 61 1.89 1.29 9.19
CA ARG A 61 0.46 1.00 9.02
C ARG A 61 -0.36 2.25 8.76
N ASP A 62 -0.08 3.36 9.44
CA ASP A 62 -0.78 4.62 9.23
C ASP A 62 -0.52 5.20 7.83
N LEU A 63 0.71 5.11 7.34
CA LEU A 63 1.06 5.46 5.96
C LEU A 63 0.29 4.58 4.98
N MET A 64 0.32 3.25 5.17
CA MET A 64 -0.42 2.32 4.33
C MET A 64 -1.91 2.64 4.30
N LYS A 65 -2.51 2.88 5.47
CA LYS A 65 -3.93 3.23 5.59
C LYS A 65 -4.29 4.49 4.79
N LYS A 66 -3.48 5.55 4.90
CA LYS A 66 -3.70 6.80 4.15
C LYS A 66 -3.62 6.57 2.65
N VAL A 67 -2.57 5.90 2.20
CA VAL A 67 -2.32 5.66 0.77
C VAL A 67 -3.40 4.75 0.19
N ILE A 68 -3.72 3.63 0.86
CA ILE A 68 -4.67 2.65 0.33
C ILE A 68 -6.08 3.23 0.25
N ILE A 69 -6.54 4.00 1.25
CA ILE A 69 -7.85 4.66 1.20
C ILE A 69 -7.90 5.63 0.02
N LYS A 70 -6.85 6.44 -0.17
CA LYS A 70 -6.76 7.37 -1.30
C LYS A 70 -6.86 6.63 -2.64
N GLN A 71 -6.07 5.59 -2.84
CA GLN A 71 -6.07 4.84 -4.10
C GLN A 71 -7.40 4.12 -4.35
N SER A 72 -8.01 3.53 -3.31
CA SER A 72 -9.34 2.93 -3.43
C SER A 72 -10.42 3.96 -3.78
N MET A 73 -10.35 5.19 -3.27
CA MET A 73 -11.29 6.24 -3.66
C MET A 73 -11.11 6.67 -5.13
N VAL A 74 -9.87 6.78 -5.60
CA VAL A 74 -9.56 7.12 -7.01
C VAL A 74 -10.15 6.07 -7.95
N LEU A 75 -9.84 4.79 -7.74
CA LEU A 75 -10.37 3.71 -8.57
C LEU A 75 -11.90 3.63 -8.52
N LYS A 76 -12.49 3.84 -7.34
CA LYS A 76 -13.95 3.88 -7.20
C LYS A 76 -14.58 5.00 -8.03
N TYR A 77 -13.93 6.17 -8.05
CA TYR A 77 -14.40 7.29 -8.85
C TYR A 77 -14.27 7.01 -10.35
N GLU A 78 -13.16 6.42 -10.79
CA GLU A 78 -12.95 6.04 -12.20
C GLU A 78 -14.02 5.06 -12.68
N VAL A 79 -14.35 4.04 -11.88
CA VAL A 79 -15.40 3.07 -12.21
C VAL A 79 -16.79 3.71 -12.26
N LEU A 80 -17.09 4.67 -11.38
CA LEU A 80 -18.37 5.38 -11.38
C LEU A 80 -18.50 6.42 -12.49
N SER A 81 -17.38 6.84 -13.09
CA SER A 81 -17.34 7.85 -14.15
C SER A 81 -17.19 7.25 -15.55
N ALA A 82 -17.04 5.92 -15.64
CA ALA A 82 -16.97 5.15 -16.88
C ALA A 82 -18.36 4.70 -17.33
#